data_AF-A0A5J6KZZ3-F1
#
_entry.id   AF-A0A5J6KZZ3-F1
#
_cell.length_a   1.000
_cell.length_b   1.000
_cell.length_c   1.000
_cell.angle_alpha   90.00
_cell.angle_beta   90.00
_cell.angle_gamma   90.00
#
_symmetry.space_group_name_H-M   'P 1'
#
loop_
_entity.id
_entity.type
_entity.pdbx_description
1 polymer ?
#
loop_
_entity_poly.entity_id
_entity_poly.type
_entity_poly.pdbx_seq_one_letter_code
_entity_poly.pdbx_strand_id
1 'polypeptide(L)'
;MHRIRCRFARMMHSRRRADDGRRTVKGRGLFTERTSLSYDLAVGGDRSTGDWFRSALPMLLLCRLADEPQHGYALMEGLRSWGFDVKGATVYPHLNRLHDEGRIDSEWHAPRSGPARKIMTITDEGREHLRELQEQWALFRSQMDAALERPAHGSAADGEED
;
A
#
# COMPACT_ATOMS: atom_id res chain seq x y z
N MET A 1 -18.78 -9.07 20.83
CA MET A 1 -18.17 -9.33 19.51
C MET A 1 -18.45 -8.16 18.57
N HIS A 2 -17.63 -7.11 18.62
CA HIS A 2 -17.77 -5.93 17.75
C HIS A 2 -16.97 -6.16 16.46
N ARG A 3 -17.67 -6.23 15.32
CA ARG A 3 -17.05 -6.27 13.99
C ARG A 3 -16.46 -4.91 13.69
N ILE A 4 -15.12 -4.79 13.73
CA ILE A 4 -14.37 -3.64 13.23
C ILE A 4 -14.54 -3.63 11.71
N ARG A 5 -15.61 -3.00 11.21
CA ARG A 5 -15.76 -2.74 9.78
C ARG A 5 -14.83 -1.59 9.46
N CYS A 6 -13.73 -1.86 8.77
CA CYS A 6 -12.92 -0.86 8.09
C CYS A 6 -13.83 -0.07 7.12
N ARG A 7 -14.37 1.07 7.58
CA ARG A 7 -15.13 2.00 6.75
C ARG A 7 -14.13 2.84 5.95
N PHE A 8 -13.64 2.31 4.85
CA PHE A 8 -12.88 3.10 3.88
C PHE A 8 -13.39 2.80 2.46
N ALA A 9 -14.59 3.27 2.14
CA ALA A 9 -15.09 3.33 0.76
C ALA A 9 -16.39 4.15 0.68
N ARG A 10 -16.28 5.47 0.58
CA ARG A 10 -17.24 6.27 -0.18
C ARG A 10 -16.52 7.49 -0.70
N MET A 11 -16.51 7.63 -2.03
CA MET A 11 -16.15 8.81 -2.83
C MET A 11 -14.92 8.57 -3.72
N MET A 12 -15.16 8.16 -4.97
CA MET A 12 -14.60 8.84 -6.14
C MET A 12 -15.46 8.51 -7.36
N HIS A 13 -16.08 9.55 -7.94
CA HIS A 13 -16.81 9.50 -9.20
C HIS A 13 -15.92 9.99 -10.34
N SER A 14 -15.96 9.23 -11.44
CA SER A 14 -15.86 9.63 -12.85
C SER A 14 -14.69 10.51 -13.32
N ARG A 15 -13.93 10.00 -14.30
CA ARG A 15 -14.10 10.33 -15.74
C ARG A 15 -13.16 9.48 -16.61
N ARG A 16 -13.67 9.06 -17.79
CA ARG A 16 -12.96 8.36 -18.87
C ARG A 16 -12.45 9.36 -19.92
N ARG A 17 -11.34 9.04 -20.60
CA ARG A 17 -11.06 9.04 -22.08
C ARG A 17 -9.56 8.74 -22.28
N ALA A 18 -9.15 7.68 -23.00
CA ALA A 18 -8.93 7.55 -24.46
C ALA A 18 -7.83 8.52 -24.97
N ASP A 19 -6.84 8.21 -25.82
CA ASP A 19 -6.34 7.06 -26.60
C ASP A 19 -4.96 7.49 -27.19
N ASP A 20 -4.25 6.55 -27.84
CA ASP A 20 -3.31 6.70 -28.97
C ASP A 20 -1.79 6.49 -28.75
N GLY A 21 -1.20 5.72 -29.66
CA GLY A 21 0.09 6.09 -30.25
C GLY A 21 1.27 5.13 -30.12
N ARG A 22 1.43 4.22 -31.10
CA ARG A 22 2.60 3.33 -31.33
C ARG A 22 3.97 4.05 -31.36
N ARG A 23 5.04 3.36 -30.93
CA ARG A 23 6.14 2.87 -31.81
C ARG A 23 7.23 2.10 -31.08
N THR A 24 7.64 0.99 -31.69
CA THR A 24 8.80 0.16 -31.34
C THR A 24 10.08 0.67 -32.02
N VAL A 25 11.21 0.67 -31.32
CA VAL A 25 12.55 0.57 -31.92
C VAL A 25 13.43 -0.38 -31.10
N LYS A 26 14.11 -1.27 -31.81
CA LYS A 26 14.93 -2.38 -31.32
C LYS A 26 16.40 -1.92 -31.29
N GLY A 27 17.04 -1.95 -30.12
CA GLY A 27 18.47 -1.63 -29.96
C GLY A 27 19.15 -2.61 -29.00
N ARG A 28 20.02 -3.47 -29.54
CA ARG A 28 20.86 -4.41 -28.79
C ARG A 28 22.03 -3.64 -28.16
N GLY A 29 22.19 -3.78 -26.85
CA GLY A 29 23.37 -3.36 -26.10
C GLY A 29 23.43 -4.14 -24.79
N LEU A 30 24.37 -5.07 -24.70
CA LEU A 30 24.70 -5.77 -23.46
C LEU A 30 25.50 -4.79 -22.60
N PHE A 31 24.88 -4.26 -21.54
CA PHE A 31 25.58 -3.48 -20.54
C PHE A 31 25.13 -3.94 -19.15
N THR A 32 26.11 -4.37 -18.37
CA THR A 32 25.96 -4.88 -17.01
C THR A 32 25.78 -3.72 -16.05
N GLU A 33 24.54 -3.43 -15.65
CA GLU A 33 24.28 -2.51 -14.54
C GLU A 33 23.54 -3.18 -13.40
N ARG A 34 24.18 -3.11 -12.24
CA ARG A 34 23.65 -3.04 -10.88
C ARG A 34 22.11 -2.97 -10.87
N THR A 35 21.48 -4.02 -10.37
CA THR A 35 20.03 -4.20 -10.27
C THR A 35 19.39 -3.11 -9.40
N SER A 36 19.25 -1.93 -9.97
CA SER A 36 18.24 -0.95 -9.62
C SER A 36 16.91 -1.62 -9.92
N LEU A 37 16.30 -2.23 -8.89
CA LEU A 37 14.89 -2.58 -8.95
C LEU A 37 14.10 -1.27 -9.02
N SER A 38 13.92 -0.75 -10.23
CA SER A 38 12.97 0.29 -10.55
C SER A 38 11.57 -0.28 -10.36
N TYR A 39 11.04 -0.15 -9.15
CA TYR A 39 9.67 -0.48 -8.84
C TYR A 39 8.74 0.57 -9.45
N ASP A 40 8.37 0.39 -10.72
CA ASP A 40 7.19 1.04 -11.28
C ASP A 40 5.94 0.41 -10.66
N LEU A 41 5.44 1.02 -9.58
CA LEU A 41 4.13 0.76 -9.00
C LEU A 41 3.21 1.91 -9.41
N ALA A 42 2.31 1.62 -10.34
CA ALA A 42 1.30 2.56 -10.80
C ALA A 42 0.11 2.60 -9.83
N VAL A 43 0.32 3.08 -8.60
CA VAL A 43 -0.73 3.92 -8.01
C VAL A 43 -0.62 5.22 -8.80
N GLY A 44 -1.58 5.51 -9.67
CA GLY A 44 -1.46 6.60 -10.64
C GLY A 44 -1.04 7.93 -9.98
N GLY A 45 0.18 8.39 -10.27
CA GLY A 45 0.69 9.71 -9.89
C GLY A 45 2.00 9.68 -9.10
N ASP A 46 3.12 9.99 -9.78
CA ASP A 46 4.46 10.29 -9.24
C ASP A 46 5.17 9.23 -8.36
N ARG A 47 6.49 9.35 -8.18
CA ARG A 47 7.30 8.42 -7.36
C ARG A 47 6.96 8.50 -5.87
N SER A 48 6.58 9.68 -5.39
CA SER A 48 6.30 10.02 -3.99
C SER A 48 5.10 9.23 -3.47
N THR A 49 4.03 9.14 -4.25
CA THR A 49 2.83 8.36 -3.89
C THR A 49 3.15 6.87 -3.75
N GLY A 50 4.04 6.35 -4.59
CA GLY A 50 4.52 4.96 -4.51
C GLY A 50 5.29 4.67 -3.23
N ASP A 51 6.07 5.62 -2.72
CA ASP A 51 6.85 5.46 -1.49
C ASP A 51 5.97 5.52 -0.24
N TRP A 52 4.97 6.40 -0.22
CA TRP A 52 3.96 6.43 0.85
C TRP A 52 3.17 5.12 0.89
N PHE A 53 2.79 4.61 -0.29
CA PHE A 53 2.10 3.33 -0.39
C PHE A 53 2.93 2.16 0.15
N ARG A 54 4.20 2.03 -0.26
CA ARG A 54 5.10 0.97 0.23
C ARG A 54 5.25 1.03 1.75
N SER A 55 5.32 2.23 2.31
CA SER A 55 5.40 2.44 3.75
C SER A 55 4.11 1.99 4.46
N ALA A 56 2.95 2.23 3.86
CA ALA A 56 1.65 1.84 4.42
C ALA A 56 1.27 0.36 4.17
N LEU A 57 1.95 -0.33 3.26
CA LEU A 57 1.57 -1.67 2.80
C LEU A 57 1.44 -2.72 3.93
N PRO A 58 2.34 -2.81 4.93
CA PRO A 58 2.17 -3.75 6.04
C PRO A 58 0.84 -3.57 6.79
N MET A 59 0.47 -2.31 7.07
CA MET A 59 -0.81 -1.98 7.71
C MET A 59 -2.00 -2.42 6.82
N LEU A 60 -1.94 -2.19 5.51
CA LEU A 60 -3.01 -2.58 4.59
C LEU A 60 -3.16 -4.11 4.47
N LEU A 61 -2.06 -4.86 4.52
CA LEU A 61 -2.09 -6.32 4.51
C LEU A 61 -2.71 -6.87 5.81
N LEU A 62 -2.32 -6.32 6.97
CA LEU A 62 -2.93 -6.68 8.25
C LEU A 62 -4.41 -6.33 8.30
N CYS A 63 -4.82 -5.17 7.76
CA CYS A 63 -6.24 -4.81 7.63
C CYS A 63 -7.04 -5.88 6.86
N ARG A 64 -6.51 -6.39 5.74
CA ARG A 64 -7.18 -7.43 4.95
C ARG A 64 -7.28 -8.76 5.70
N LEU A 65 -6.21 -9.16 6.36
CA LEU A 65 -6.16 -10.41 7.14
C LEU A 65 -6.97 -10.33 8.44
N ALA A 66 -7.26 -9.12 8.94
CA ALA A 66 -8.12 -8.91 10.09
C ALA A 66 -9.59 -9.31 9.82
N ASP A 67 -10.03 -9.20 8.56
CA ASP A 67 -11.37 -9.60 8.12
C ASP A 67 -11.51 -11.12 8.04
N GLU A 68 -10.57 -11.79 7.36
CA GLU A 68 -10.56 -13.24 7.15
C GLU A 68 -9.17 -13.77 6.70
N PRO A 69 -8.87 -15.06 6.92
CA PRO A 69 -7.67 -15.71 6.37
C PRO A 69 -7.68 -15.72 4.84
N GLN A 70 -6.55 -15.37 4.22
CA GLN A 70 -6.45 -15.20 2.76
C GLN A 70 -5.11 -15.70 2.20
N HIS A 71 -5.11 -16.17 0.95
CA HIS A 71 -3.87 -16.41 0.22
C HIS A 71 -3.35 -15.13 -0.43
N GLY A 72 -2.03 -15.09 -0.72
CA GLY A 72 -1.34 -13.91 -1.26
C GLY A 72 -2.02 -13.25 -2.47
N TYR A 73 -2.55 -14.03 -3.41
CA TYR A 73 -3.27 -13.48 -4.56
C TYR A 73 -4.57 -12.74 -4.18
N ALA A 74 -5.36 -13.26 -3.24
CA ALA A 74 -6.61 -12.62 -2.79
C ALA A 74 -6.35 -11.34 -1.99
N LEU A 75 -5.20 -11.27 -1.29
CA LEU A 75 -4.72 -10.03 -0.69
C LEU A 75 -4.47 -8.97 -1.76
N MET A 76 -3.73 -9.32 -2.81
CA MET A 76 -3.45 -8.41 -3.93
C MET A 76 -4.71 -7.96 -4.66
N GLU A 77 -5.67 -8.86 -4.92
CA GLU A 77 -6.97 -8.49 -5.49
C GLU A 77 -7.76 -7.54 -4.59
N GLY A 78 -7.75 -7.79 -3.28
CA GLY A 78 -8.38 -6.89 -2.32
C GLY A 78 -7.75 -5.50 -2.30
N LEU A 79 -6.42 -5.42 -2.33
CA LEU A 79 -5.71 -4.12 -2.43
C LEU A 79 -6.06 -3.39 -3.74
N ARG A 80 -6.15 -4.10 -4.87
CA ARG A 80 -6.62 -3.53 -6.14
C ARG A 80 -8.03 -2.98 -6.05
N SER A 81 -8.93 -3.65 -5.32
CA SER A 81 -10.30 -3.16 -5.10
C SER A 81 -10.35 -1.86 -4.29
N TRP A 82 -9.31 -1.55 -3.51
CA TRP A 82 -9.14 -0.27 -2.81
C TRP A 82 -8.43 0.79 -3.65
N GLY A 83 -8.09 0.49 -4.90
CA GLY A 83 -7.40 1.40 -5.82
C GLY A 83 -5.88 1.31 -5.79
N PHE A 84 -5.30 0.32 -5.09
CA PHE A 84 -3.85 0.11 -5.07
C PHE A 84 -3.42 -0.93 -6.09
N ASP A 85 -2.70 -0.51 -7.13
CA ASP A 85 -2.09 -1.47 -8.07
C ASP A 85 -0.78 -2.02 -7.49
N VAL A 86 -0.75 -3.33 -7.24
CA VAL A 86 0.34 -4.00 -6.54
C VAL A 86 0.81 -5.25 -7.27
N LYS A 87 2.13 -5.41 -7.30
CA LYS A 87 2.81 -6.59 -7.84
C LYS A 87 3.21 -7.52 -6.70
N GLY A 88 3.23 -8.83 -6.97
CA GLY A 88 3.68 -9.83 -6.00
C GLY A 88 5.10 -9.56 -5.47
N ALA A 89 6.00 -9.07 -6.32
CA ALA A 89 7.36 -8.69 -5.94
C ALA A 89 7.41 -7.62 -4.83
N THR A 90 6.36 -6.79 -4.70
CA THR A 90 6.23 -5.82 -3.62
C THR A 90 5.58 -6.45 -2.40
N VAL A 91 4.52 -7.24 -2.57
CA VAL A 91 3.72 -7.76 -1.46
C VAL A 91 4.43 -8.86 -0.66
N TYR A 92 5.09 -9.81 -1.33
CA TYR A 92 5.65 -10.98 -0.65
C TYR A 92 6.77 -10.66 0.35
N PRO A 93 7.70 -9.73 0.09
CA PRO A 93 8.68 -9.31 1.11
C PRO A 93 8.04 -8.80 2.40
N HIS A 94 6.95 -8.02 2.31
CA HIS A 94 6.23 -7.54 3.49
C HIS A 94 5.49 -8.68 4.21
N LEU A 95 4.91 -9.63 3.47
CA LEU A 95 4.29 -10.81 4.06
C LEU A 95 5.30 -11.69 4.80
N ASN A 96 6.48 -11.91 4.21
CA ASN A 96 7.55 -12.67 4.87
C ASN A 96 7.98 -11.97 6.15
N ARG A 97 8.19 -10.65 6.10
CA ARG A 97 8.55 -9.87 7.28
C ARG A 97 7.51 -9.95 8.40
N LEU A 98 6.23 -9.77 8.06
CA LEU A 98 5.14 -9.88 9.04
C LEU A 98 5.07 -11.27 9.66
N HIS A 99 5.37 -12.31 8.88
CA HIS A 99 5.43 -13.68 9.38
C HIS A 99 6.61 -13.89 10.31
N ASP A 100 7.80 -13.42 9.92
CA ASP A 100 9.03 -13.52 10.72
C ASP A 100 8.92 -12.73 12.04
N GLU A 101 8.16 -11.64 12.05
CA GLU A 101 7.82 -10.84 13.24
C GLU A 101 6.68 -11.43 14.07
N GLY A 102 6.11 -12.59 13.68
CA GLY A 102 5.01 -13.25 14.39
C GLY A 102 3.67 -12.51 14.32
N ARG A 103 3.50 -11.57 13.38
CA ARG A 103 2.26 -10.80 13.17
C ARG A 103 1.25 -11.55 12.31
N ILE A 104 1.70 -12.50 11.51
CA ILE A 104 0.84 -13.40 10.74
C ILE A 104 1.41 -14.81 10.81
N ASP A 105 0.53 -15.80 10.68
CA ASP A 105 0.90 -17.19 10.49
C ASP A 105 0.53 -17.63 9.05
N SER A 106 1.08 -18.75 8.62
CA SER A 106 0.80 -19.28 7.29
C SER A 106 0.77 -20.80 7.23
N GLU A 107 -0.32 -21.33 6.70
CA GLU A 107 -0.57 -22.76 6.59
C GLU A 107 -0.78 -23.18 5.14
N TRP A 108 -0.27 -24.35 4.76
CA TRP A 108 -0.57 -24.94 3.46
C TRP A 108 -1.96 -25.58 3.47
N HIS A 109 -2.88 -25.02 2.70
CA HIS A 109 -4.19 -25.59 2.48
C HIS A 109 -4.21 -26.36 1.15
N ALA A 110 -4.30 -27.68 1.25
CA ALA A 110 -4.41 -28.60 0.11
C ALA A 110 -5.85 -29.13 0.02
N PRO A 111 -6.75 -28.48 -0.73
CA PRO A 111 -8.12 -28.97 -0.90
C PRO A 111 -8.16 -30.30 -1.68
N ARG A 112 -9.27 -31.04 -1.56
CA ARG A 112 -9.51 -32.32 -2.26
C ARG A 112 -9.39 -32.22 -3.79
N SER A 113 -9.53 -31.01 -4.33
CA SER A 113 -9.32 -30.69 -5.74
C SER A 113 -8.74 -29.29 -5.88
N GLY A 114 -7.80 -29.11 -6.79
CA GLY A 114 -7.11 -27.84 -7.06
C GLY A 114 -5.69 -27.76 -6.48
N PRO A 115 -4.93 -26.72 -6.86
CA PRO A 115 -3.56 -26.55 -6.38
C PRO A 115 -3.54 -26.19 -4.89
N ALA A 116 -2.54 -26.71 -4.16
CA ALA A 116 -2.27 -26.29 -2.80
C ALA A 116 -1.96 -24.79 -2.75
N ARG A 117 -2.47 -24.10 -1.72
CA ARG A 117 -2.26 -22.67 -1.53
C ARG A 117 -1.82 -22.40 -0.10
N LYS A 118 -0.88 -21.47 0.06
CA LYS A 118 -0.55 -20.94 1.38
C LYS A 118 -1.63 -19.95 1.80
N ILE A 119 -2.35 -20.27 2.87
CA ILE A 119 -3.31 -19.38 3.51
C ILE A 119 -2.58 -18.64 4.62
N MET A 120 -2.82 -17.34 4.73
CA MET A 120 -2.22 -16.50 5.76
C MET A 120 -3.31 -16.04 6.71
N THR A 121 -2.98 -15.99 8.00
CA THR A 121 -3.90 -15.63 9.07
C THR A 121 -3.21 -14.62 9.98
N ILE A 122 -3.91 -13.56 10.39
CA ILE A 122 -3.36 -12.61 11.38
C ILE A 122 -3.34 -13.25 12.76
N THR A 123 -2.24 -13.08 13.50
CA THR A 123 -2.11 -13.52 14.90
C THR A 123 -2.73 -12.50 15.86
N ASP A 124 -2.81 -12.82 17.16
CA ASP A 124 -3.27 -11.85 18.16
C ASP A 124 -2.29 -10.69 18.28
N GLU A 125 -0.98 -10.97 18.27
CA GLU A 125 0.08 -9.96 18.20
C GLU A 125 -0.02 -9.12 16.92
N GLY A 126 -0.42 -9.73 15.80
CA GLY A 126 -0.71 -9.03 14.56
C GLY A 126 -1.87 -8.04 14.68
N ARG A 127 -2.94 -8.44 15.39
CA ARG A 127 -4.11 -7.58 15.63
C ARG A 127 -3.79 -6.43 16.55
N GLU A 128 -2.98 -6.65 17.58
CA GLU A 128 -2.49 -5.57 18.45
C GLU A 128 -1.64 -4.58 17.68
N HIS A 129 -0.69 -5.09 16.89
CA HIS A 129 0.14 -4.23 16.04
C HIS A 129 -0.66 -3.42 15.03
N LEU A 130 -1.70 -4.03 14.44
CA LEU A 130 -2.60 -3.31 13.54
C LEU A 130 -3.29 -2.13 14.25
N ARG A 131 -3.70 -2.29 15.51
CA ARG A 131 -4.30 -1.18 16.27
C ARG A 131 -3.29 -0.06 16.51
N GLU A 132 -2.06 -0.41 16.90
CA GLU A 132 -0.98 0.57 17.09
C GLU A 132 -0.70 1.36 15.81
N LEU A 133 -0.60 0.66 14.66
CA LEU A 133 -0.40 1.29 13.36
C LEU A 133 -1.55 2.22 12.99
N GLN A 134 -2.79 1.84 13.30
CA GLN A 134 -3.97 2.69 13.04
C GLN A 134 -3.97 3.97 13.89
N GLU A 135 -3.57 3.87 15.16
CA GLU A 135 -3.44 5.02 16.06
C GLU A 135 -2.32 5.96 15.60
N GLN A 136 -1.15 5.40 15.25
CA GLN A 136 -0.03 6.16 14.71
C GLN A 136 -0.38 6.84 13.39
N TRP A 137 -1.08 6.14 12.49
CA TRP A 137 -1.53 6.70 11.22
C TRP A 137 -2.52 7.86 11.43
N ALA A 138 -3.45 7.72 12.36
CA ALA A 138 -4.42 8.78 12.67
C ALA A 138 -3.72 10.06 13.17
N LEU A 139 -2.71 9.91 14.02
CA LEU A 139 -1.88 11.02 14.51
C LEU A 139 -1.03 11.63 13.38
N PHE A 140 -0.34 10.81 12.60
CA PHE A 140 0.50 11.29 11.49
C PHE A 140 -0.33 12.08 10.48
N ARG A 141 -1.49 11.53 10.08
CA ARG A 141 -2.41 12.21 9.16
C ARG A 141 -2.86 13.55 9.69
N SER A 142 -3.29 13.64 10.96
CA SER A 142 -3.75 14.91 11.52
C SER A 142 -2.64 15.97 11.59
N GLN A 143 -1.41 15.56 11.89
CA GLN A 143 -0.24 16.45 11.89
C GLN A 143 0.09 16.96 10.48
N MET A 144 0.04 16.06 9.48
CA MET A 144 0.27 16.41 8.08
C MET A 144 -0.79 17.38 7.54
N ASP A 145 -2.07 17.06 7.77
CA ASP A 145 -3.20 17.90 7.34
C ASP A 145 -3.06 19.31 7.95
N ALA A 146 -2.81 19.40 9.26
CA ALA A 146 -2.61 20.68 9.94
C ALA A 146 -1.37 21.45 9.45
N ALA A 147 -0.29 20.75 9.07
CA ALA A 147 0.92 21.38 8.56
C ALA A 147 0.71 21.97 7.15
N LEU A 148 -0.06 21.30 6.30
CA LEU A 148 -0.33 21.73 4.92
C LEU A 148 -1.37 22.86 4.85
N GLU A 149 -2.28 22.94 5.82
CA GLU A 149 -3.28 24.02 5.93
C GLU A 149 -2.72 25.32 6.52
N ARG A 150 -1.49 25.31 7.07
CA ARG A 150 -0.86 26.52 7.59
C ARG A 150 -0.62 27.50 6.45
N PRO A 151 -1.08 28.76 6.56
CA PRO A 151 -0.72 29.79 5.60
C PRO A 151 0.81 29.90 5.59
N ALA A 152 1.40 29.88 4.38
CA ALA A 152 2.81 30.14 4.18
C ALA A 152 3.14 31.39 4.98
N HIS A 153 4.15 31.30 5.86
CA HIS A 153 4.56 32.41 6.69
C HIS A 153 4.64 33.65 5.81
N GLY A 154 3.76 34.62 6.04
CA GLY A 154 3.79 35.89 5.35
C GLY A 154 5.21 36.38 5.47
N SER A 155 5.89 36.52 4.34
CA SER A 155 7.08 37.34 4.24
C SER A 155 6.69 38.68 4.84
N ALA A 156 7.07 38.92 6.08
CA ALA A 156 7.11 40.24 6.67
C ALA A 156 8.23 40.98 5.93
N ALA A 157 7.94 41.34 4.69
CA ALA A 157 8.65 42.36 3.96
C ALA A 157 7.83 43.64 4.14
N ASP A 158 8.41 44.50 4.95
CA ASP A 158 8.54 45.93 4.70
C ASP A 158 7.29 46.79 4.87
N GLY A 159 7.26 47.44 6.04
CA GLY A 159 6.53 48.66 6.34
C GLY A 159 7.32 49.46 7.37
N GLU A 160 8.56 49.79 7.03
CA GLU A 160 9.24 50.97 7.54
C GLU A 160 8.51 52.18 6.93
N GLU A 161 7.89 53.02 7.76
CA GLU A 161 7.45 54.36 7.36
C GLU A 161 7.38 55.26 8.62
N ASP A 162 8.42 56.11 8.71
CA ASP A 162 8.59 57.44 9.32
C ASP A 162 8.04 57.79 10.72
#